data_AF-A0A6N2HWC2-F1
#
_entry.id   AF-A0A6N2HWC2-F1
#
_cell.length_a   1.000
_cell.length_b   1.000
_cell.length_c   1.000
_cell.angle_alpha   90.00
_cell.angle_beta   90.00
_cell.angle_gamma   90.00
#
_symmetry.space_group_name_H-M   'P 1'
#
loop_
_entity.id
_entity.type
_entity.pdbx_description
1 polymer ?
#
loop_
_entity_poly.entity_id
_entity_poly.type
_entity_poly.pdbx_seq_one_letter_code
_entity_poly.pdbx_strand_id
1 'polypeptide(L)'
;MKHLQTGVLIAATLSAGLMAGLFAAFAYAVMPGLAKSSDHTLVEAMRSINKAILNPVFMLPFMGAIPLLGLAVVLAWRGHGRSALPWLIAALVLYLVAFMVTSGVNVPLNDRLARAGGLGHSDQLASIRADFENKWVLWNVVRALLHTASFACLLWALLVYGAHRPHESGRADASVRTSAPAFRSGHPQFAQYPQFAQYPQGVRPHHAPSASPVLDPRHRDRGPA
;
A
#
# COMPACT_ATOMS: atom_id res chain seq x y z
N MET A 1 -5.44 -16.71 -17.22
CA MET A 1 -4.31 -15.77 -17.09
C MET A 1 -4.65 -14.46 -16.36
N LYS A 2 -5.80 -13.80 -16.61
CA LYS A 2 -6.16 -12.52 -15.95
C LYS A 2 -6.27 -12.60 -14.42
N HIS A 3 -6.97 -13.62 -13.89
CA HIS A 3 -7.09 -13.80 -12.42
C HIS A 3 -5.73 -14.05 -11.76
N LEU A 4 -4.88 -14.89 -12.38
CA LEU A 4 -3.51 -15.12 -11.91
C LEU A 4 -2.70 -13.82 -11.84
N GLN A 5 -2.69 -13.01 -12.91
CA GLN A 5 -1.99 -11.74 -12.93
C GLN A 5 -2.50 -10.78 -11.84
N THR A 6 -3.80 -10.78 -11.57
CA THR A 6 -4.40 -10.00 -10.48
C THR A 6 -3.87 -10.44 -9.13
N GLY A 7 -3.92 -11.75 -8.85
CA GLY A 7 -3.44 -12.31 -7.60
C GLY A 7 -1.96 -12.04 -7.37
N VAL A 8 -1.14 -12.17 -8.42
CA VAL A 8 0.30 -11.87 -8.38
C VAL A 8 0.55 -10.38 -8.09
N LEU A 9 -0.18 -9.47 -8.75
CA LEU A 9 -0.03 -8.03 -8.50
C LEU A 9 -0.44 -7.65 -7.07
N ILE A 10 -1.54 -8.21 -6.57
CA ILE A 10 -1.99 -7.97 -5.18
C ILE A 10 -0.93 -8.49 -4.21
N ALA A 11 -0.46 -9.73 -4.39
CA ALA A 11 0.56 -10.32 -3.52
C ALA A 11 1.86 -9.51 -3.54
N ALA A 12 2.35 -9.14 -4.74
CA ALA A 12 3.55 -8.31 -4.88
C ALA A 12 3.39 -6.94 -4.18
N THR A 13 2.22 -6.32 -4.33
CA THR A 13 1.90 -5.02 -3.72
C THR A 13 1.86 -5.10 -2.21
N LEU A 14 1.23 -6.14 -1.65
CA LEU A 14 1.20 -6.37 -0.21
C LEU A 14 2.60 -6.63 0.36
N SER A 15 3.39 -7.48 -0.30
CA SER A 15 4.78 -7.75 0.13
C SER A 15 5.65 -6.48 0.09
N ALA A 16 5.59 -5.71 -1.01
CA ALA A 16 6.33 -4.46 -1.13
C ALA A 16 5.86 -3.40 -0.13
N GLY A 17 4.55 -3.28 0.12
CA GLY A 17 3.98 -2.36 1.10
C GLY A 17 4.42 -2.68 2.53
N LEU A 18 4.44 -3.96 2.92
CA LEU A 18 4.96 -4.40 4.21
C LEU A 18 6.44 -4.02 4.38
N MET A 19 7.26 -4.19 3.34
CA MET A 19 8.69 -3.83 3.39
C MET A 19 8.91 -2.32 3.40
N ALA A 20 8.16 -1.56 2.60
CA ALA A 20 8.20 -0.10 2.62
C ALA A 20 7.85 0.44 4.01
N GLY A 21 6.76 -0.04 4.60
CA GLY A 21 6.34 0.34 5.95
C GLY A 21 7.38 -0.01 7.02
N LEU A 22 7.95 -1.23 6.98
CA LEU A 22 8.97 -1.66 7.93
C LEU A 22 10.20 -0.74 7.91
N PHE A 23 10.79 -0.49 6.75
CA PHE A 23 12.00 0.33 6.66
C PHE A 23 11.73 1.80 6.95
N ALA A 24 10.57 2.32 6.53
CA ALA A 24 10.15 3.67 6.86
C ALA A 24 9.96 3.85 8.37
N ALA A 25 9.28 2.93 9.05
CA ALA A 25 9.10 2.97 10.50
C ALA A 25 10.44 2.98 11.25
N PHE A 26 11.43 2.22 10.78
CA PHE A 26 12.78 2.28 11.35
C PHE A 26 13.46 3.64 11.12
N ALA A 27 13.23 4.27 9.97
CA ALA A 27 13.82 5.56 9.63
C ALA A 27 13.22 6.72 10.42
N TYR A 28 11.89 6.83 10.52
CA TYR A 28 11.24 8.01 11.12
C TYR A 28 10.83 7.84 12.58
N ALA A 29 10.77 6.62 13.12
CA ALA A 29 10.30 6.37 14.48
C ALA A 29 11.31 5.58 15.33
N VAL A 30 11.66 4.35 14.94
CA VAL A 30 12.44 3.45 15.80
C VAL A 30 13.84 3.98 16.07
N MET A 31 14.62 4.27 15.02
CA MET A 31 15.99 4.76 15.21
C MET A 31 16.03 6.15 15.86
N PRO A 32 15.19 7.13 15.47
CA PRO A 32 15.13 8.40 16.20
C PRO A 32 14.74 8.27 17.67
N GLY A 33 13.92 7.26 18.03
CA GLY A 33 13.59 6.93 19.41
C GLY A 33 14.79 6.36 20.16
N LEU A 34 15.44 5.34 19.59
CA LEU A 34 16.66 4.74 20.15
C LEU A 34 17.82 5.73 20.25
N ALA A 35 17.90 6.69 19.33
CA ALA A 35 18.94 7.71 19.33
C ALA A 35 18.94 8.56 20.62
N LYS A 36 17.77 8.71 21.25
CA LYS A 36 17.59 9.43 22.52
C LYS A 36 17.89 8.59 23.76
N SER A 37 18.20 7.31 23.58
CA SER A 37 18.56 6.39 24.66
C SER A 37 20.07 6.32 24.88
N SER A 38 20.47 5.61 25.95
CA SER A 38 21.89 5.35 26.22
C SER A 38 22.50 4.44 25.15
N ASP A 39 23.83 4.45 25.05
CA ASP A 39 24.56 3.60 24.10
C ASP A 39 24.30 2.12 24.35
N HIS A 40 24.20 1.73 25.63
CA HIS A 40 23.83 0.39 26.05
C HIS A 40 22.46 0.00 25.47
N THR A 41 21.44 0.83 25.68
CA THR A 41 20.08 0.55 25.21
C THR A 41 20.02 0.42 23.70
N LEU A 42 20.66 1.32 22.94
CA LEU A 42 20.67 1.25 21.49
C LEU A 42 21.38 -0.01 20.99
N VAL A 43 22.59 -0.29 21.47
CA VAL A 43 23.40 -1.43 21.03
C VAL A 43 22.69 -2.75 21.34
N GLU A 44 22.18 -2.90 22.56
CA GLU A 44 21.48 -4.11 22.97
C GLU A 44 20.16 -4.30 22.21
N ALA A 45 19.34 -3.24 22.08
CA ALA A 45 18.09 -3.30 21.34
C ALA A 45 18.34 -3.68 19.87
N MET A 46 19.31 -3.04 19.21
CA MET A 46 19.60 -3.33 17.81
C MET A 46 20.15 -4.74 17.61
N ARG A 47 20.98 -5.26 18.52
CA ARG A 47 21.40 -6.69 18.48
C ARG A 47 20.20 -7.63 18.59
N SER A 48 19.32 -7.38 19.56
CA SER A 48 18.13 -8.20 19.79
C SER A 48 17.19 -8.17 18.58
N ILE A 49 16.89 -6.98 18.05
CA ILE A 49 16.06 -6.78 16.85
C ILE A 49 16.67 -7.48 15.64
N ASN A 50 17.97 -7.30 15.39
CA ASN A 50 18.66 -7.91 14.25
C ASN A 50 18.63 -9.44 14.29
N LYS A 51 18.62 -10.05 15.49
CA LYS A 51 18.44 -11.48 15.66
C LYS A 51 16.98 -11.89 15.46
N ALA A 52 16.04 -11.15 16.05
CA ALA A 52 14.62 -11.47 16.02
C ALA A 52 13.99 -11.32 14.62
N ILE A 53 14.49 -10.39 13.80
CA ILE A 53 13.94 -10.13 12.47
C ILE A 53 14.19 -11.28 11.48
N LEU A 54 15.18 -12.13 11.73
CA LEU A 54 15.47 -13.30 10.90
C LEU A 54 14.52 -14.46 11.21
N ASN A 55 13.25 -14.28 10.86
CA ASN A 55 12.18 -15.26 11.05
C ASN A 55 11.33 -15.42 9.77
N PRO A 56 10.56 -16.53 9.64
CA PRO A 56 9.76 -16.80 8.44
C PRO A 56 8.75 -15.71 8.08
N VAL A 57 8.16 -15.03 9.07
CA VAL A 57 7.15 -13.98 8.85
C VAL A 57 7.75 -12.77 8.16
N PHE A 58 9.00 -12.41 8.46
CA PHE A 58 9.74 -11.38 7.73
C PHE A 58 10.28 -11.90 6.39
N MET A 59 10.84 -13.10 6.37
CA MET A 59 11.43 -13.69 5.16
C MET A 59 10.43 -13.84 4.03
N LEU A 60 9.18 -14.22 4.34
CA LEU A 60 8.14 -14.46 3.34
C LEU A 60 7.85 -13.24 2.44
N PRO A 61 7.45 -12.06 2.96
CA PRO A 61 7.25 -10.88 2.13
C PRO A 61 8.58 -10.31 1.60
N PHE A 62 9.67 -10.40 2.36
CA PHE A 62 10.95 -9.82 1.94
C PHE A 62 11.54 -10.55 0.72
N MET A 63 11.61 -11.87 0.77
CA MET A 63 12.14 -12.72 -0.31
C MET A 63 11.09 -13.01 -1.36
N GLY A 64 9.83 -13.22 -0.95
CA GLY A 64 8.73 -13.56 -1.86
C GLY A 64 8.36 -12.44 -2.83
N ALA A 65 8.63 -11.17 -2.50
CA ALA A 65 8.35 -10.06 -3.41
C ALA A 65 9.14 -10.15 -4.73
N ILE A 66 10.37 -10.66 -4.72
CA ILE A 66 11.22 -10.75 -5.92
C ILE A 66 10.62 -11.67 -7.00
N PRO A 67 10.32 -12.96 -6.72
CA PRO A 67 9.68 -13.83 -7.71
C PRO A 67 8.27 -13.36 -8.08
N LEU A 68 7.52 -12.74 -7.15
CA LEU A 68 6.21 -12.15 -7.46
C LEU A 68 6.32 -11.00 -8.46
N LEU A 69 7.27 -10.08 -8.27
CA LEU A 69 7.56 -9.00 -9.21
C LEU A 69 8.05 -9.52 -10.55
N GLY A 70 8.96 -10.50 -10.56
CA GLY A 70 9.43 -11.15 -11.79
C GLY A 70 8.28 -11.81 -12.57
N LEU A 71 7.41 -12.54 -11.87
CA LEU A 71 6.22 -13.14 -12.48
C LEU A 71 5.24 -12.09 -12.99
N ALA A 72 5.04 -10.99 -12.25
CA ALA A 72 4.19 -9.88 -12.69
C ALA A 72 4.70 -9.27 -14.01
N VAL A 73 6.00 -9.05 -14.14
CA VAL A 73 6.66 -8.56 -15.37
C VAL A 73 6.42 -9.53 -16.53
N VAL A 74 6.67 -10.83 -16.34
CA VAL A 74 6.48 -11.86 -17.38
C VAL A 74 5.02 -11.93 -17.83
N LEU A 75 4.07 -11.92 -16.89
CA LEU A 75 2.63 -11.96 -17.19
C LEU A 75 2.16 -10.70 -17.92
N ALA A 76 2.68 -9.52 -17.55
CA ALA A 76 2.37 -8.27 -18.22
C ALA A 76 2.94 -8.21 -19.65
N TRP A 77 4.14 -8.76 -19.87
CA TRP A 77 4.79 -8.79 -21.18
C TRP A 77 4.08 -9.73 -22.17
N ARG A 78 3.68 -10.93 -21.71
CA ARG A 78 3.02 -11.95 -22.54
C ARG A 78 1.49 -11.80 -22.63
N GLY A 79 0.91 -10.92 -21.81
CA GLY A 79 -0.54 -10.78 -21.65
C GLY A 79 -1.07 -9.39 -22.00
N HIS A 80 -2.24 -9.06 -21.42
CA HIS A 80 -2.98 -7.83 -21.68
C HIS A 80 -2.53 -6.65 -20.81
N GLY A 81 -1.37 -6.75 -20.15
CA GLY A 81 -0.88 -5.78 -19.16
C GLY A 81 0.28 -4.91 -19.63
N ARG A 82 0.50 -4.77 -20.95
CA ARG A 82 1.67 -4.06 -21.49
C ARG A 82 1.78 -2.60 -21.04
N SER A 83 0.66 -1.92 -20.78
CA SER A 83 0.65 -0.55 -20.25
C SER A 83 1.21 -0.45 -18.82
N ALA A 84 1.09 -1.51 -18.02
CA ALA A 84 1.66 -1.58 -16.68
C ALA A 84 3.14 -2.00 -16.67
N LEU A 85 3.66 -2.55 -17.78
CA LEU A 85 4.98 -3.17 -17.85
C LEU A 85 6.15 -2.24 -17.44
N PRO A 86 6.22 -0.96 -17.86
CA PRO A 86 7.32 -0.08 -17.45
C PRO A 86 7.39 0.11 -15.92
N TRP A 87 6.22 0.24 -15.28
CA TRP A 87 6.09 0.41 -13.84
C TRP A 87 6.45 -0.86 -13.07
N LEU A 88 6.11 -2.04 -13.61
CA LEU A 88 6.51 -3.31 -13.02
C LEU A 88 8.01 -3.57 -13.10
N ILE A 89 8.64 -3.19 -14.22
CA ILE A 89 10.10 -3.26 -14.37
C ILE A 89 10.76 -2.30 -13.39
N ALA A 90 10.30 -1.05 -13.31
CA ALA A 90 10.82 -0.07 -12.35
C ALA A 90 10.68 -0.58 -10.90
N ALA A 91 9.51 -1.13 -10.53
CA ALA A 91 9.27 -1.70 -9.21
C ALA A 91 10.23 -2.84 -8.89
N LEU A 92 10.48 -3.75 -9.84
CA LEU A 92 11.41 -4.87 -9.69
C LEU A 92 12.85 -4.37 -9.50
N VAL A 93 13.31 -3.46 -10.34
CA VAL A 93 14.67 -2.90 -10.27
C VAL A 93 14.88 -2.18 -8.93
N LEU A 94 13.96 -1.30 -8.53
CA LEU A 94 14.03 -0.58 -7.26
C LEU A 94 14.09 -1.55 -6.07
N TYR A 95 13.26 -2.60 -6.08
CA TYR A 95 13.24 -3.61 -5.03
C TYR A 95 14.56 -4.39 -4.99
N LEU A 96 15.12 -4.78 -6.14
CA LEU A 96 16.40 -5.49 -6.22
C LEU A 96 17.56 -4.61 -5.73
N VAL A 97 17.57 -3.32 -6.08
CA VAL A 97 18.59 -2.38 -5.57
C VAL A 97 18.48 -2.26 -4.04
N ALA A 98 17.27 -2.13 -3.49
CA ALA A 98 17.07 -2.09 -2.04
C ALA A 98 17.51 -3.40 -1.35
N PHE A 99 17.25 -4.54 -1.99
CA PHE A 99 17.72 -5.84 -1.54
C PHE A 99 19.26 -5.92 -1.53
N MET A 100 19.93 -5.41 -2.57
CA MET A 100 21.40 -5.33 -2.63
C MET A 100 21.98 -4.39 -1.57
N VAL A 101 21.34 -3.26 -1.28
CA VAL A 101 21.74 -2.39 -0.15
C VAL A 101 21.60 -3.14 1.17
N THR A 102 20.52 -3.91 1.34
CA THR A 102 20.30 -4.72 2.54
C THR A 102 21.41 -5.74 2.75
N SER A 103 21.69 -6.57 1.75
CA SER A 103 22.68 -7.65 1.85
C SER A 103 24.12 -7.14 1.84
N GLY A 104 24.41 -6.09 1.07
CA GLY A 104 25.76 -5.55 0.90
C GLY A 104 26.20 -4.54 1.95
N VAL A 105 25.25 -3.90 2.66
CA VAL A 105 25.57 -2.84 3.63
C VAL A 105 24.97 -3.11 4.99
N ASN A 106 23.64 -3.19 5.10
CA ASN A 106 22.98 -3.27 6.41
C ASN A 106 23.26 -4.60 7.13
N VAL A 107 23.24 -5.74 6.42
CA VAL A 107 23.58 -7.05 7.01
C VAL A 107 25.03 -7.07 7.53
N PRO A 108 26.06 -6.66 6.76
CA PRO A 108 27.42 -6.53 7.28
C PRO A 108 27.55 -5.62 8.51
N LEU A 109 26.82 -4.50 8.56
CA LEU A 109 26.80 -3.62 9.74
C LEU A 109 26.19 -4.33 10.95
N ASN A 110 25.08 -5.04 10.75
CA ASN A 110 24.42 -5.84 11.80
C ASN A 110 25.34 -6.94 12.35
N ASP A 111 26.06 -7.63 11.46
CA ASP A 111 27.00 -8.68 11.80
C ASP A 111 28.21 -8.16 12.60
N ARG A 112 28.72 -6.97 12.24
CA ARG A 112 29.77 -6.29 13.01
C ARG A 112 29.26 -5.90 14.39
N LEU A 113 28.05 -5.32 14.47
CA LEU A 113 27.43 -4.97 15.74
C LEU A 113 27.26 -6.20 16.65
N ALA A 114 26.84 -7.34 16.09
CA ALA A 114 26.67 -8.60 16.82
C ALA A 114 28.00 -9.15 17.39
N ARG A 115 29.12 -8.94 16.68
CA ARG A 115 30.46 -9.40 17.10
C ARG A 115 31.24 -8.43 17.98
N ALA A 116 30.81 -7.18 18.10
CA ALA A 116 31.52 -6.20 18.92
C ALA A 116 31.53 -6.61 20.41
N GLY A 117 32.50 -6.11 21.20
CA GLY A 117 32.76 -6.54 22.58
C GLY A 117 31.59 -6.45 23.58
N GLY A 118 31.84 -6.90 24.81
CA GLY A 118 30.81 -7.04 25.86
C GLY A 118 30.24 -5.72 26.39
N LEU A 119 29.01 -5.75 26.89
CA LEU A 119 28.26 -4.59 27.39
C LEU A 119 28.79 -4.00 28.72
N GLY A 120 29.98 -4.42 29.17
CA GLY A 120 30.50 -4.15 30.52
C GLY A 120 31.24 -2.83 30.70
N HIS A 121 31.57 -2.10 29.62
CA HIS A 121 32.32 -0.84 29.69
C HIS A 121 31.65 0.25 28.83
N SER A 122 31.36 1.41 29.45
CA SER A 122 30.67 2.53 28.80
C SER A 122 31.40 3.07 27.57
N ASP A 123 32.72 3.23 27.65
CA ASP A 123 33.52 3.85 26.58
C ASP A 123 33.58 2.96 25.34
N GLN A 124 33.53 1.64 25.54
CA GLN A 124 33.43 0.67 24.45
C GLN A 124 32.07 0.74 23.75
N LEU A 125 30.98 0.95 24.48
CA LEU A 125 29.65 1.06 23.89
C LEU A 125 29.49 2.33 23.05
N ALA A 126 30.04 3.46 23.51
CA ALA A 126 30.04 4.71 22.77
C ALA A 126 30.73 4.58 21.39
N SER A 127 31.91 3.93 21.36
CA SER A 127 32.63 3.69 20.10
C SER A 127 31.89 2.72 19.17
N ILE A 128 31.33 1.62 19.70
CA ILE A 128 30.51 0.67 18.93
C ILE A 128 29.31 1.38 18.28
N ARG A 129 28.61 2.22 19.05
CA ARG A 129 27.47 3.00 18.56
C ARG A 129 27.89 3.97 17.45
N ALA A 130 28.97 4.72 17.66
CA ALA A 130 29.47 5.69 16.69
C ALA A 130 29.80 5.05 15.33
N ASP A 131 30.35 3.82 15.35
CA ASP A 131 30.67 3.07 14.14
C ASP A 131 29.45 2.49 13.40
N PHE A 132 28.34 2.31 14.12
CA PHE A 132 27.13 1.64 13.63
C PHE A 132 26.02 2.63 13.24
N GLU A 133 25.57 3.47 14.17
CA GLU A 133 24.25 4.12 14.11
C GLU A 133 24.07 4.99 12.86
N ASN A 134 24.93 5.98 12.64
CA ASN A 134 24.77 6.94 11.54
C ASN A 134 24.81 6.26 10.16
N LYS A 135 25.73 5.30 9.99
CA LYS A 135 25.85 4.53 8.73
C LYS A 135 24.63 3.66 8.54
N TRP A 136 24.19 2.96 9.58
CA TRP A 136 23.03 2.09 9.51
C TRP A 136 21.76 2.87 9.19
N VAL A 137 21.53 4.00 9.86
CA VAL A 137 20.37 4.88 9.65
C VAL A 137 20.36 5.42 8.23
N LEU A 138 21.47 5.96 7.74
CA LEU A 138 21.58 6.47 6.38
C LEU A 138 21.16 5.42 5.34
N TRP A 139 21.72 4.22 5.41
CA TRP A 139 21.42 3.16 4.46
C TRP A 139 20.02 2.56 4.67
N ASN A 140 19.46 2.61 5.89
CA ASN A 140 18.06 2.27 6.11
C ASN A 140 17.11 3.31 5.49
N VAL A 141 17.43 4.60 5.52
CA VAL A 141 16.66 5.64 4.81
C VAL A 141 16.68 5.37 3.31
N VAL A 142 17.84 5.04 2.73
CA VAL A 142 17.93 4.66 1.31
C VAL A 142 17.02 3.46 1.00
N ARG A 143 17.03 2.42 1.83
CA ARG A 143 16.13 1.25 1.68
C ARG A 143 14.67 1.65 1.78
N ALA A 144 14.30 2.50 2.74
CA ALA A 144 12.94 2.98 2.91
C ALA A 144 12.46 3.71 1.64
N LEU A 145 13.26 4.62 1.10
CA LEU A 145 12.94 5.35 -0.13
C LEU A 145 12.79 4.40 -1.33
N LEU A 146 13.73 3.46 -1.52
CA LEU A 146 13.68 2.52 -2.64
C LEU A 146 12.47 1.58 -2.57
N HIS A 147 12.17 1.00 -1.39
CA HIS A 147 10.99 0.16 -1.22
C HIS A 147 9.69 0.95 -1.34
N THR A 148 9.65 2.19 -0.86
CA THR A 148 8.49 3.08 -1.02
C THR A 148 8.25 3.43 -2.48
N ALA A 149 9.30 3.75 -3.23
CA ALA A 149 9.21 4.00 -4.67
C ALA A 149 8.77 2.75 -5.44
N SER A 150 9.30 1.57 -5.11
CA SER A 150 8.87 0.28 -5.68
C SER A 150 7.38 0.02 -5.40
N PHE A 151 6.93 0.26 -4.16
CA PHE A 151 5.52 0.15 -3.78
C PHE A 151 4.63 1.14 -4.54
N ALA A 152 5.05 2.40 -4.69
CA ALA A 152 4.33 3.40 -5.48
C ALA A 152 4.21 2.99 -6.97
N CYS A 153 5.27 2.44 -7.56
CA CYS A 153 5.23 1.89 -8.91
C CYS A 153 4.23 0.73 -9.04
N LEU A 154 4.15 -0.14 -8.02
CA LEU A 154 3.17 -1.24 -7.98
C LEU A 154 1.72 -0.75 -7.85
N LEU A 155 1.47 0.25 -7.00
CA LEU A 155 0.15 0.89 -6.89
C LEU A 155 -0.26 1.50 -8.23
N TRP A 156 0.65 2.20 -8.91
CA TRP A 156 0.37 2.76 -10.22
C TRP A 156 0.14 1.68 -11.28
N ALA A 157 0.95 0.61 -11.26
CA ALA A 157 0.75 -0.53 -12.15
C ALA A 157 -0.62 -1.19 -11.96
N LEU A 158 -1.10 -1.32 -10.72
CA LEU A 158 -2.44 -1.82 -10.39
C LEU A 158 -3.53 -0.92 -10.98
N LEU A 159 -3.41 0.41 -10.85
CA LEU A 159 -4.37 1.37 -11.40
C LEU A 159 -4.42 1.29 -12.93
N VAL A 160 -3.26 1.31 -13.59
CA VAL A 160 -3.15 1.22 -15.05
C VAL A 160 -3.71 -0.12 -15.55
N TYR A 161 -3.39 -1.23 -14.87
CA TYR A 161 -3.89 -2.55 -15.21
C TYR A 161 -5.41 -2.67 -15.03
N GLY A 162 -5.96 -2.06 -13.97
CA GLY A 162 -7.40 -2.03 -13.71
C GLY A 162 -8.18 -1.22 -14.74
N ALA A 163 -7.66 -0.04 -15.13
CA ALA A 163 -8.29 0.85 -16.11
C ALA A 163 -8.45 0.22 -17.51
N HIS A 164 -7.62 -0.76 -17.85
CA HIS A 164 -7.64 -1.43 -19.16
C HIS A 164 -8.47 -2.72 -19.18
N ARG A 165 -9.24 -3.00 -18.12
CA ARG A 165 -10.22 -4.09 -18.13
C ARG A 165 -11.47 -3.61 -18.86
N PRO A 166 -11.84 -4.23 -19.99
CA PRO A 166 -13.14 -3.98 -20.57
C PRO A 166 -14.20 -4.28 -19.51
N HIS A 167 -15.08 -3.33 -19.21
CA HIS A 167 -16.24 -3.61 -18.38
C HIS A 167 -17.02 -4.75 -19.03
N GLU A 168 -17.15 -5.89 -18.36
CA GLU A 168 -18.03 -6.99 -18.78
C GLU A 168 -19.53 -6.59 -18.68
N SER A 169 -19.85 -5.32 -18.38
CA SER A 169 -21.22 -4.81 -18.28
C SER A 169 -21.95 -4.74 -19.62
N GLY A 170 -21.25 -4.79 -20.76
CA GLY A 170 -21.89 -4.76 -22.08
C GLY A 170 -22.63 -6.04 -22.48
N ARG A 171 -22.42 -7.17 -21.78
CA ARG A 171 -23.05 -8.46 -22.14
C ARG A 171 -24.40 -8.66 -21.47
N ALA A 172 -24.63 -8.07 -20.30
CA ALA A 172 -25.91 -8.15 -19.60
C ALA A 172 -26.96 -7.20 -20.20
N ASP A 173 -26.56 -6.03 -20.71
CA ASP A 173 -27.49 -5.07 -21.32
C ASP A 173 -27.94 -5.50 -22.74
N ALA A 174 -27.11 -6.29 -23.43
CA ALA A 174 -27.45 -6.83 -24.75
C ALA A 174 -28.50 -7.96 -24.68
N SER A 175 -28.46 -8.81 -23.65
CA SER A 175 -29.45 -9.89 -23.46
C SER A 175 -30.84 -9.37 -23.06
N VAL A 176 -30.91 -8.20 -22.42
CA VAL A 176 -32.18 -7.56 -22.02
C VAL A 176 -32.85 -6.85 -23.20
N ARG A 177 -32.10 -6.34 -24.19
CA ARG A 177 -32.69 -5.66 -25.36
C ARG A 177 -33.24 -6.61 -26.43
N THR A 178 -32.79 -7.86 -26.48
CA THR A 178 -33.24 -8.84 -27.50
C THR A 178 -34.56 -9.53 -27.20
N SER A 179 -35.17 -9.31 -26.04
CA SER A 179 -36.43 -9.95 -25.63
C SER A 179 -37.65 -9.02 -25.59
N ALA A 180 -37.54 -7.79 -26.10
CA ALA A 180 -38.71 -6.91 -26.24
C ALA A 180 -39.58 -7.39 -27.42
N PRO A 181 -40.84 -7.82 -27.21
CA PRO A 181 -41.70 -8.23 -28.31
C PRO A 181 -42.06 -7.02 -29.18
N ALA A 182 -41.95 -7.19 -30.49
CA ALA A 182 -42.33 -6.18 -31.47
C ALA A 182 -43.84 -5.89 -31.39
N PHE A 183 -44.20 -4.75 -30.80
CA PHE A 183 -45.58 -4.27 -30.77
C PHE A 183 -45.98 -3.79 -32.17
N ARG A 184 -46.83 -4.58 -32.84
CA ARG A 184 -47.36 -4.30 -34.18
C ARG A 184 -48.52 -3.30 -34.05
N SER A 185 -48.40 -2.13 -34.65
CA SER A 185 -49.44 -1.11 -34.72
C SER A 185 -50.60 -1.58 -35.62
N GLY A 186 -51.77 -1.81 -35.03
CA GLY A 186 -53.04 -2.03 -35.73
C GLY A 186 -54.16 -1.27 -35.03
N HIS A 187 -54.87 -0.42 -35.77
CA HIS A 187 -55.93 0.49 -35.33
C HIS A 187 -57.26 -0.23 -34.97
N PRO A 188 -58.26 0.47 -34.38
CA PRO A 188 -59.01 0.05 -33.19
C PRO A 188 -60.41 -0.52 -33.48
N GLN A 189 -61.00 -1.23 -32.51
CA GLN A 189 -62.44 -1.47 -32.49
C GLN A 189 -62.94 -1.69 -31.04
N PHE A 190 -63.84 -0.79 -30.59
CA PHE A 190 -64.97 -0.90 -29.63
C PHE A 190 -64.87 -1.94 -28.48
N ALA A 191 -65.28 -1.73 -27.24
CA ALA A 191 -66.29 -0.85 -26.64
C ALA A 191 -66.34 -1.15 -25.12
N GLN A 192 -66.96 -0.23 -24.36
CA GLN A 192 -67.69 -0.48 -23.09
C GLN A 192 -66.87 -0.97 -21.88
N TYR A 193 -66.70 -0.09 -20.88
CA TYR A 193 -67.35 -0.20 -19.56
C TYR A 193 -67.14 1.11 -18.78
N PRO A 194 -68.16 1.63 -18.06
CA PRO A 194 -68.07 2.90 -17.35
C PRO A 194 -67.66 2.72 -15.88
N GLN A 195 -67.37 3.87 -15.25
CA GLN A 195 -67.52 4.18 -13.82
C GLN A 195 -66.32 4.07 -12.85
N PHE A 196 -66.07 5.24 -12.19
CA PHE A 196 -65.37 5.50 -10.92
C PHE A 196 -63.85 5.27 -10.90
N ALA A 197 -62.99 6.07 -10.27
CA ALA A 197 -63.14 7.21 -9.39
C ALA A 197 -61.88 8.09 -9.48
N GLN A 198 -62.08 9.36 -9.17
CA GLN A 198 -61.07 10.40 -8.98
C GLN A 198 -60.02 9.99 -7.94
N TYR A 199 -58.74 10.31 -8.18
CA TYR A 199 -57.73 10.43 -7.12
C TYR A 199 -57.03 11.80 -7.19
N PRO A 200 -56.83 12.49 -6.05
CA PRO A 200 -56.37 13.88 -6.04
C PRO A 200 -54.85 14.00 -6.15
N GLN A 201 -54.43 15.09 -6.77
CA GLN A 201 -53.06 15.58 -6.83
C GLN A 201 -52.56 16.02 -5.45
N GLY A 202 -51.33 15.61 -5.08
CA GLY A 202 -50.48 16.42 -4.20
C GLY A 202 -49.77 15.67 -3.08
N VAL A 203 -48.47 15.41 -3.27
CA VAL A 203 -47.46 15.48 -2.19
C VAL A 203 -46.12 15.93 -2.81
N ARG A 204 -45.58 17.06 -2.35
CA ARG A 204 -44.24 17.59 -2.70
C ARG A 204 -43.14 16.91 -1.86
N PRO A 205 -41.88 16.83 -2.32
CA PRO A 205 -40.77 16.33 -1.51
C PRO A 205 -40.24 17.38 -0.51
N HIS A 206 -40.06 16.97 0.75
CA HIS A 206 -39.47 17.77 1.82
C HIS A 206 -37.94 17.60 1.95
N HIS A 207 -37.33 18.72 2.32
CA HIS A 207 -35.94 19.11 2.57
C HIS A 207 -34.89 18.10 3.10
N ALA A 208 -33.66 18.32 2.61
CA ALA A 208 -32.39 17.95 3.25
C ALA A 208 -32.04 18.89 4.44
N PRO A 209 -31.31 18.42 5.47
CA PRO A 209 -30.71 19.28 6.47
C PRO A 209 -29.21 19.54 6.22
N SER A 210 -28.87 20.79 6.50
CA SER A 210 -27.62 21.53 6.32
C SER A 210 -26.54 21.28 7.38
N ALA A 211 -25.31 21.63 7.00
CA ALA A 211 -24.08 21.62 7.78
C ALA A 211 -24.15 22.47 9.07
N SER A 212 -23.39 22.07 10.09
CA SER A 212 -23.09 22.86 11.30
C SER A 212 -21.61 23.29 11.33
N PRO A 213 -21.27 24.39 12.03
CA PRO A 213 -20.15 25.24 11.67
C PRO A 213 -18.86 25.03 12.49
N VAL A 214 -17.78 25.48 11.88
CA VAL A 214 -16.42 25.68 12.42
C VAL A 214 -16.44 26.64 13.60
N LEU A 215 -15.69 26.31 14.67
CA LEU A 215 -15.29 27.24 15.74
C LEU A 215 -13.77 27.43 15.68
N ASP A 216 -13.35 28.67 15.44
CA ASP A 216 -11.97 29.21 15.47
C ASP A 216 -11.77 30.03 16.78
N PRO A 217 -10.56 30.37 17.27
CA PRO A 217 -10.19 30.25 18.68
C PRO A 217 -10.07 31.67 19.28
N ARG A 218 -9.44 31.77 20.46
CA ARG A 218 -9.10 33.00 21.21
C ARG A 218 -10.21 33.46 22.16
N HIS A 219 -10.06 33.13 23.44
CA HIS A 219 -9.89 34.13 24.52
C HIS A 219 -9.78 33.45 25.89
N ARG A 220 -8.75 33.86 26.65
CA ARG A 220 -8.69 34.13 28.12
C ARG A 220 -9.08 32.98 29.08
N ASP A 221 -8.24 32.58 30.03
CA ASP A 221 -7.78 33.29 31.24
C ASP A 221 -6.41 32.69 31.69
N ARG A 222 -5.36 33.37 32.19
CA ARG A 222 -5.16 34.39 33.25
C ARG A 222 -5.69 34.02 34.66
N GLY A 223 -4.93 33.17 35.37
CA GLY A 223 -4.59 33.23 36.82
C GLY A 223 -5.73 33.29 37.87
N PRO A 224 -5.44 33.39 39.19
CA PRO A 224 -4.14 33.61 39.84
C PRO A 224 -3.79 32.67 41.03
N ALA A 225 -2.56 32.86 41.53
CA ALA A 225 -2.00 32.56 42.86
C ALA A 225 -1.83 31.08 43.29
#